data_AF-A0AAU0KAY9-F1
#
_entry.id   AF-A0AAU0KAY9-F1
#
_cell.length_a   1.000
_cell.length_b   1.000
_cell.length_c   1.000
_cell.angle_alpha   90.00
_cell.angle_beta   90.00
_cell.angle_gamma   90.00
#
_symmetry.space_group_name_H-M   'P 1'
#
loop_
_entity.id
_entity.type
_entity.pdbx_description
1 polymer ?
#
loop_
_entity_poly.entity_id
_entity_poly.type
_entity_poly.pdbx_seq_one_letter_code
_entity_poly.pdbx_strand_id
1 'polypeptide(L)'
;MTKKVVHYINQFYAGIGGETEASIGLSVKDGPVGPGLALKAALGDEYEIVKTIICGDNTIAEKAEVILPQIVQAVKDAGADLFVAGPGFNAGRYGLGCGSATAAVTEQLRIPAVTALYSENPGTDLYKNRCYILQTSNNAHQMAEVLKQIAEFAKRLVSGDAIRDGKEEHYHGSGPAVVIDYSTPAAVRGIDMLLAKVAGKPYHTEVIMPNHEQIPVPTLNKPLSECRIAVVTDGGLVPKGNPDGQVPTNSKAFKEYSVAGMDSLQAKDWEVSHQGYNNAFVLADPNRLVPIDALRRLAKAGVIGSVNDTIFSTAGVMTPMEKCKSFGEGIAELLKKEGVDAVIETST
;
A
#
# COMPACT_ATOMS: atom_id res chain seq x y z
N MET A 1 29.67 10.76 18.97
CA MET A 1 30.27 9.48 18.54
C MET A 1 29.86 9.25 17.11
N THR A 2 30.80 8.84 16.26
CA THR A 2 30.50 8.49 14.85
C THR A 2 29.58 7.27 14.80
N LYS A 3 28.53 7.35 13.99
CA LYS A 3 27.53 6.30 13.82
C LYS A 3 28.03 5.23 12.85
N LYS A 4 27.95 3.96 13.26
CA LYS A 4 28.43 2.82 12.47
C LYS A 4 27.39 2.38 11.46
N VAL A 5 27.78 2.31 10.20
CA VAL A 5 26.91 1.92 9.09
C VAL A 5 27.38 0.60 8.51
N VAL A 6 26.45 -0.31 8.26
CA VAL A 6 26.68 -1.52 7.47
C VAL A 6 25.92 -1.39 6.15
N HIS A 7 26.64 -1.54 5.04
CA HIS A 7 26.09 -1.42 3.69
C HIS A 7 25.99 -2.80 3.02
N TYR A 8 24.85 -3.13 2.43
CA TYR A 8 24.65 -4.35 1.65
C TYR A 8 24.61 -4.06 0.15
N ILE A 9 25.41 -4.79 -0.62
CA ILE A 9 25.44 -4.73 -2.09
C ILE A 9 25.55 -6.12 -2.72
N ASN A 10 25.32 -6.22 -4.03
CA ASN A 10 25.53 -7.47 -4.78
C ASN A 10 26.95 -7.62 -5.33
N GLN A 11 27.21 -8.78 -5.94
CA GLN A 11 28.48 -9.12 -6.59
C GLN A 11 28.87 -8.12 -7.70
N PHE A 12 27.89 -7.60 -8.43
CA PHE A 12 28.13 -6.67 -9.53
C PHE A 12 28.64 -5.32 -9.02
N TYR A 13 27.93 -4.72 -8.07
CA TYR A 13 28.35 -3.44 -7.47
C TYR A 13 29.63 -3.57 -6.64
N ALA A 14 29.95 -4.78 -6.16
CA ALA A 14 31.22 -5.06 -5.53
C ALA A 14 32.40 -5.19 -6.51
N GLY A 15 32.14 -5.20 -7.82
CA GLY A 15 33.17 -5.39 -8.85
C GLY A 15 33.69 -6.84 -8.93
N ILE A 16 32.94 -7.82 -8.42
CA ILE A 16 33.33 -9.24 -8.43
C ILE A 16 32.98 -9.88 -9.78
N GLY A 17 31.84 -9.53 -10.37
CA GLY A 17 31.39 -10.14 -11.61
C GLY A 17 29.90 -9.93 -11.88
N GLY A 18 29.41 -10.50 -12.97
CA GLY A 18 28.03 -10.35 -13.44
C GLY A 18 27.18 -11.57 -13.13
N GLU A 19 26.52 -12.10 -14.16
CA GLU A 19 25.64 -13.27 -14.07
C GLU A 19 26.40 -14.56 -13.73
N THR A 20 27.64 -14.73 -14.21
CA THR A 20 28.45 -15.92 -13.94
C THR A 20 28.85 -16.04 -12.46
N GLU A 21 28.91 -14.92 -11.75
CA GLU A 21 29.26 -14.83 -10.33
C GLU A 21 28.03 -14.59 -9.44
N ALA A 22 26.81 -14.63 -10.00
CA ALA A 22 25.58 -14.38 -9.25
C ALA A 22 25.30 -15.42 -8.15
N SER A 23 25.98 -16.57 -8.16
CA SER A 23 25.83 -17.65 -7.17
C SER A 23 26.93 -17.67 -6.10
N ILE A 24 27.77 -16.62 -6.00
CA ILE A 24 28.74 -16.52 -4.90
C ILE A 24 28.03 -16.41 -3.54
N GLY A 25 28.69 -16.95 -2.51
CA GLY A 25 28.23 -16.85 -1.13
C GLY A 25 28.27 -15.42 -0.57
N LEU A 26 27.89 -15.29 0.70
CA LEU A 26 28.05 -14.04 1.43
C LEU A 26 29.53 -13.80 1.78
N SER A 27 29.98 -12.57 1.60
CA SER A 27 31.28 -12.10 2.09
C SER A 27 31.15 -10.73 2.74
N VAL A 28 32.05 -10.41 3.66
CA VAL A 28 32.07 -9.13 4.38
C VAL A 28 33.43 -8.47 4.17
N LYS A 29 33.42 -7.19 3.80
CA LYS A 29 34.61 -6.36 3.62
C LYS A 29 34.61 -5.22 4.63
N ASP A 30 35.81 -4.80 5.04
CA ASP A 30 35.99 -3.60 5.84
C ASP A 30 35.83 -2.35 4.97
N GLY A 31 35.12 -1.36 5.50
CA GLY A 31 34.95 -0.08 4.83
C GLY A 31 33.94 -0.09 3.66
N PRO A 32 33.81 1.05 2.96
CA PRO A 32 32.91 1.20 1.81
C PRO A 32 33.44 0.48 0.56
N VAL A 33 32.54 -0.19 -0.17
CA VAL A 33 32.83 -0.80 -1.48
C VAL A 33 31.81 -0.32 -2.52
N GLY A 34 32.27 -0.08 -3.76
CA GLY A 34 31.41 0.29 -4.88
C GLY A 34 30.55 1.53 -4.58
N PRO A 35 29.20 1.45 -4.70
CA PRO A 35 28.30 2.58 -4.40
C PRO A 35 28.39 3.04 -2.93
N GLY A 36 28.95 2.23 -2.03
CA GLY A 36 29.22 2.62 -0.65
C GLY A 36 30.15 3.84 -0.53
N LEU A 37 31.01 4.11 -1.52
CA LEU A 37 31.85 5.31 -1.54
C LEU A 37 31.00 6.58 -1.68
N ALA A 38 30.04 6.58 -2.60
CA ALA A 38 29.12 7.69 -2.79
C ALA A 38 28.13 7.81 -1.62
N LEU A 39 27.68 6.68 -1.05
CA LEU A 39 26.86 6.68 0.16
C LEU A 39 27.60 7.34 1.33
N LYS A 40 28.87 6.97 1.57
CA LYS A 40 29.71 7.57 2.61
C LYS A 40 29.83 9.08 2.42
N ALA A 41 30.06 9.54 1.18
CA ALA A 41 30.15 10.97 0.89
C ALA A 41 28.83 11.70 1.19
N ALA A 42 27.68 11.10 0.88
CA ALA A 42 26.36 11.69 1.15
C ALA A 42 26.00 11.69 2.66
N LEU A 43 26.43 10.66 3.39
CA LEU A 43 26.23 10.57 4.84
C LEU A 43 27.10 11.60 5.61
N GLY A 44 28.30 11.90 5.13
CA GLY A 44 29.21 12.84 5.77
C GLY A 44 29.93 12.25 6.99
N ASP A 45 30.69 13.08 7.71
CA ASP A 45 31.68 12.63 8.70
C ASP A 45 31.09 12.07 10.01
N GLU A 46 29.81 12.31 10.27
CA GLU A 46 29.09 11.77 11.43
C GLU A 46 28.80 10.27 11.31
N TYR A 47 28.97 9.70 10.12
CA TYR A 47 28.67 8.31 9.80
C TYR A 47 29.89 7.62 9.17
N GLU A 48 30.15 6.39 9.59
CA GLU A 48 31.23 5.58 9.04
C GLU A 48 30.68 4.25 8.55
N ILE A 49 30.88 3.94 7.26
CA ILE A 49 30.64 2.59 6.74
C ILE A 49 31.77 1.70 7.24
N VAL A 50 31.48 0.93 8.30
CA VAL A 50 32.46 0.05 8.95
C VAL A 50 32.58 -1.28 8.23
N LYS A 51 31.49 -1.78 7.63
CA LYS A 51 31.46 -3.03 6.88
C LYS A 51 30.59 -2.90 5.65
N THR A 52 31.00 -3.57 4.58
CA THR A 52 30.16 -3.83 3.40
C THR A 52 29.90 -5.33 3.27
N ILE A 53 28.64 -5.73 3.29
CA ILE A 53 28.19 -7.11 3.04
C ILE A 53 27.93 -7.26 1.55
N ILE A 54 28.47 -8.32 0.96
CA ILE A 54 28.36 -8.63 -0.47
C ILE A 54 27.77 -10.03 -0.62
N CYS A 55 26.73 -10.18 -1.42
CA CYS A 55 26.14 -11.49 -1.71
C CYS A 55 25.77 -11.61 -3.19
N GLY A 56 25.88 -12.82 -3.75
CA GLY A 56 25.43 -13.11 -5.09
C GLY A 56 23.90 -13.04 -5.22
N ASP A 57 23.41 -12.46 -6.30
CA ASP A 57 21.98 -12.29 -6.58
C ASP A 57 21.18 -13.60 -6.56
N ASN A 58 21.69 -14.69 -7.17
CA ASN A 58 21.05 -16.01 -7.12
C ASN A 58 21.06 -16.57 -5.70
N THR A 59 22.18 -16.40 -4.99
CA THR A 59 22.36 -16.96 -3.65
C THR A 59 21.34 -16.40 -2.66
N ILE A 60 21.15 -15.08 -2.64
CA ILE A 60 20.15 -14.48 -1.73
C ILE A 60 18.72 -14.80 -2.17
N ALA A 61 18.45 -14.88 -3.48
CA ALA A 61 17.13 -15.17 -3.99
C ALA A 61 16.69 -16.63 -3.73
N GLU A 62 17.61 -17.59 -3.85
CA GLU A 62 17.32 -19.03 -3.72
C GLU A 62 17.55 -19.56 -2.30
N LYS A 63 18.42 -18.93 -1.51
CA LYS A 63 18.86 -19.42 -0.19
C LYS A 63 18.68 -18.39 0.92
N ALA A 64 17.64 -17.56 0.82
CA ALA A 64 17.34 -16.49 1.77
C ALA A 64 17.35 -16.98 3.23
N GLU A 65 16.76 -18.13 3.52
CA GLU A 65 16.69 -18.72 4.87
C GLU A 65 18.07 -18.98 5.50
N VAL A 66 19.09 -19.24 4.67
CA VAL A 66 20.46 -19.50 5.12
C VAL A 66 21.29 -18.22 5.17
N ILE A 67 21.06 -17.29 4.23
CA ILE A 67 21.87 -16.08 4.09
C ILE A 67 21.40 -14.94 5.00
N LEU A 68 20.09 -14.74 5.17
CA LEU A 68 19.56 -13.64 5.99
C LEU A 68 20.04 -13.70 7.45
N PRO A 69 20.08 -14.87 8.14
CA PRO A 69 20.65 -14.95 9.47
C PRO A 69 22.13 -14.52 9.53
N GLN A 70 22.91 -14.83 8.49
CA GLN A 70 24.31 -14.42 8.39
C GLN A 70 24.45 -12.91 8.21
N ILE A 71 23.59 -12.29 7.40
CA ILE A 71 23.53 -10.82 7.24
C ILE A 71 23.22 -10.18 8.60
N VAL A 72 22.16 -10.63 9.28
CA VAL A 72 21.76 -10.09 10.58
C VAL A 72 22.89 -10.24 11.60
N GLN A 73 23.56 -11.39 11.65
CA GLN A 73 24.68 -11.61 12.54
C GLN A 73 25.85 -10.68 12.23
N ALA A 74 26.21 -10.48 10.95
CA ALA A 74 27.27 -9.57 10.55
C ALA A 74 26.97 -8.11 10.93
N VAL A 75 25.72 -7.67 10.80
CA VAL A 75 25.27 -6.33 11.23
C VAL A 75 25.39 -6.18 12.75
N LYS A 76 24.97 -7.21 13.49
CA LYS A 76 25.06 -7.23 14.96
C LYS A 76 26.51 -7.20 15.44
N ASP A 77 27.39 -8.01 14.87
CA ASP A 77 28.81 -8.09 15.24
C ASP A 77 29.57 -6.79 14.93
N ALA A 78 29.16 -6.07 13.88
CA ALA A 78 29.70 -4.75 13.58
C ALA A 78 29.26 -3.67 14.60
N GLY A 79 28.24 -3.95 15.41
CA GLY A 79 27.62 -2.98 16.31
C GLY A 79 27.01 -1.80 15.53
N ALA A 80 26.31 -2.10 14.43
CA ALA A 80 25.77 -1.09 13.53
C ALA A 80 24.69 -0.23 14.20
N ASP A 81 24.73 1.08 13.96
CA ASP A 81 23.66 2.03 14.28
C ASP A 81 22.67 2.18 13.12
N LEU A 82 23.10 1.87 11.90
CA LEU A 82 22.34 2.04 10.66
C LEU A 82 22.67 0.92 9.67
N PHE A 83 21.64 0.38 9.02
CA PHE A 83 21.79 -0.54 7.90
C PHE A 83 21.25 0.08 6.61
N VAL A 84 22.01 -0.03 5.52
CA VAL A 84 21.57 0.41 4.20
C VAL A 84 21.74 -0.74 3.22
N ALA A 85 20.74 -1.03 2.41
CA ALA A 85 20.86 -1.97 1.29
C ALA A 85 20.61 -1.27 -0.03
N GLY A 86 21.28 -1.72 -1.10
CA GLY A 86 21.04 -1.18 -2.43
C GLY A 86 21.85 0.10 -2.73
N PRO A 87 21.36 0.94 -3.67
CA PRO A 87 20.03 0.90 -4.30
C PRO A 87 19.87 -0.26 -5.29
N GLY A 88 18.70 -0.89 -5.32
CA GLY A 88 18.41 -2.06 -6.18
C GLY A 88 17.75 -1.75 -7.52
N PHE A 89 17.18 -0.56 -7.71
CA PHE A 89 16.45 -0.15 -8.92
C PHE A 89 15.46 -1.25 -9.39
N ASN A 90 15.44 -1.62 -10.67
CA ASN A 90 14.63 -2.72 -11.19
C ASN A 90 15.40 -4.05 -11.34
N ALA A 91 16.54 -4.22 -10.65
CA ALA A 91 17.25 -5.49 -10.66
C ALA A 91 16.47 -6.51 -9.79
N GLY A 92 15.83 -7.51 -10.42
CA GLY A 92 14.87 -8.37 -9.73
C GLY A 92 15.44 -9.14 -8.53
N ARG A 93 16.43 -10.00 -8.76
CA ARG A 93 17.05 -10.83 -7.69
C ARG A 93 17.80 -9.98 -6.67
N TYR A 94 18.52 -8.97 -7.12
CA TYR A 94 19.22 -8.05 -6.22
C TYR A 94 18.25 -7.25 -5.34
N GLY A 95 17.16 -6.75 -5.93
CA GLY A 95 16.13 -6.00 -5.23
C GLY A 95 15.40 -6.84 -4.20
N LEU A 96 15.17 -8.13 -4.50
CA LEU A 96 14.71 -9.12 -3.52
C LEU A 96 15.68 -9.24 -2.34
N GLY A 97 17.00 -9.31 -2.63
CA GLY A 97 18.04 -9.29 -1.61
C GLY A 97 18.03 -8.02 -0.75
N CYS A 98 17.89 -6.86 -1.38
CA CYS A 98 17.85 -5.58 -0.68
C CYS A 98 16.63 -5.46 0.23
N GLY A 99 15.44 -5.80 -0.27
CA GLY A 99 14.20 -5.76 0.51
C GLY A 99 14.22 -6.74 1.68
N SER A 100 14.61 -8.00 1.41
CA SER A 100 14.66 -9.06 2.42
C SER A 100 15.70 -8.79 3.52
N ALA A 101 16.90 -8.33 3.18
CA ALA A 101 17.93 -7.99 4.15
C ALA A 101 17.51 -6.81 5.03
N THR A 102 16.93 -5.76 4.42
CA THR A 102 16.46 -4.58 5.16
C THR A 102 15.33 -4.94 6.11
N ALA A 103 14.36 -5.74 5.66
CA ALA A 103 13.29 -6.24 6.51
C ALA A 103 13.82 -7.09 7.67
N ALA A 104 14.73 -8.03 7.40
CA ALA A 104 15.31 -8.88 8.44
C ALA A 104 16.06 -8.08 9.51
N VAL A 105 16.86 -7.09 9.12
CA VAL A 105 17.57 -6.21 10.05
C VAL A 105 16.60 -5.34 10.87
N THR A 106 15.59 -4.76 10.22
CA THR A 106 14.56 -3.95 10.88
C THR A 106 13.84 -4.78 11.95
N GLU A 107 13.37 -5.97 11.60
CA GLU A 107 12.52 -6.79 12.47
C GLU A 107 13.32 -7.42 13.63
N GLN A 108 14.54 -7.89 13.36
CA GLN A 108 15.31 -8.66 14.34
C GLN A 108 16.23 -7.80 15.20
N LEU A 109 16.88 -6.78 14.61
CA LEU A 109 17.83 -5.92 15.34
C LEU A 109 17.19 -4.61 15.82
N ARG A 110 16.06 -4.20 15.23
CA ARG A 110 15.35 -2.96 15.57
C ARG A 110 16.23 -1.71 15.50
N ILE A 111 17.18 -1.70 14.57
CA ILE A 111 17.98 -0.53 14.23
C ILE A 111 17.41 0.15 12.97
N PRO A 112 17.62 1.46 12.80
CA PRO A 112 17.35 2.16 11.54
C PRO A 112 17.87 1.39 10.32
N ALA A 113 16.98 1.14 9.35
CA ALA A 113 17.31 0.44 8.12
C ALA A 113 16.50 0.97 6.93
N VAL A 114 17.15 1.08 5.77
CA VAL A 114 16.53 1.60 4.54
C VAL A 114 17.12 0.96 3.28
N THR A 115 16.28 0.84 2.26
CA THR A 115 16.69 0.49 0.88
C THR A 115 15.96 1.39 -0.12
N ALA A 116 16.27 1.27 -1.40
CA ALA A 116 15.55 1.94 -2.48
C ALA A 116 15.39 1.03 -3.71
N LEU A 117 14.16 0.95 -4.23
CA LEU A 117 13.75 0.04 -5.31
C LEU A 117 12.72 0.69 -6.26
N TYR A 118 12.67 0.16 -7.49
CA TYR A 118 11.64 0.52 -8.48
C TYR A 118 10.29 -0.12 -8.10
N SER A 119 9.17 0.50 -8.47
CA SER A 119 7.82 0.03 -8.11
C SER A 119 7.54 -1.41 -8.57
N GLU A 120 8.01 -1.79 -9.75
CA GLU A 120 7.81 -3.13 -10.33
C GLU A 120 8.86 -4.15 -9.87
N ASN A 121 9.82 -3.75 -9.02
CA ASN A 121 10.79 -4.69 -8.48
C ASN A 121 10.07 -5.69 -7.55
N PRO A 122 10.28 -7.01 -7.69
CA PRO A 122 9.67 -8.01 -6.81
C PRO A 122 9.94 -7.76 -5.32
N GLY A 123 11.13 -7.24 -4.98
CA GLY A 123 11.47 -6.87 -3.61
C GLY A 123 10.62 -5.73 -3.06
N THR A 124 10.14 -4.82 -3.90
CA THR A 124 9.21 -3.77 -3.49
C THR A 124 7.90 -4.38 -3.04
N ASP A 125 7.27 -5.19 -3.88
CA ASP A 125 5.95 -5.72 -3.57
C ASP A 125 5.93 -6.57 -2.29
N LEU A 126 6.95 -7.41 -2.11
CA LEU A 126 7.06 -8.32 -0.98
C LEU A 126 7.43 -7.65 0.35
N TYR A 127 8.17 -6.53 0.34
CA TYR A 127 8.76 -5.96 1.55
C TYR A 127 8.37 -4.50 1.84
N LYS A 128 7.61 -3.82 0.98
CA LYS A 128 7.15 -2.42 1.17
C LYS A 128 6.38 -2.15 2.47
N ASN A 129 5.85 -3.21 3.11
CA ASN A 129 5.15 -3.13 4.39
C ASN A 129 5.94 -3.70 5.57
N ARG A 130 7.25 -3.97 5.37
CA ARG A 130 8.14 -4.60 6.35
C ARG A 130 9.41 -3.79 6.61
N CYS A 131 9.78 -2.91 5.70
CA CYS A 131 10.90 -1.98 5.84
C CYS A 131 10.68 -0.73 5.00
N TYR A 132 11.51 0.30 5.20
CA TYR A 132 11.48 1.48 4.35
C TYR A 132 12.16 1.21 3.00
N ILE A 133 11.42 1.42 1.92
CA ILE A 133 11.87 1.25 0.53
C ILE A 133 11.62 2.55 -0.23
N LEU A 134 12.64 3.39 -0.36
CA LEU A 134 12.54 4.63 -1.14
C LEU A 134 12.29 4.35 -2.62
N GLN A 135 11.55 5.24 -3.29
CA GLN A 135 11.21 5.12 -4.70
C GLN A 135 12.42 5.44 -5.59
N THR A 136 12.68 4.62 -6.60
CA THR A 136 13.70 4.90 -7.62
C THR A 136 13.13 4.84 -9.03
N SER A 137 13.89 5.29 -10.03
CA SER A 137 13.67 4.96 -11.44
C SER A 137 13.91 3.48 -11.73
N ASN A 138 13.60 3.03 -12.96
CA ASN A 138 13.80 1.63 -13.37
C ASN A 138 15.28 1.23 -13.60
N ASN A 139 16.20 2.20 -13.67
CA ASN A 139 17.62 1.96 -13.94
C ASN A 139 18.53 2.89 -13.09
N ALA A 140 19.82 2.57 -13.10
CA ALA A 140 20.84 3.18 -12.25
C ALA A 140 21.41 4.53 -12.74
N HIS A 141 20.84 5.18 -13.76
CA HIS A 141 21.35 6.47 -14.25
C HIS A 141 21.35 7.57 -13.16
N GLN A 142 20.46 7.47 -12.17
CA GLN A 142 20.33 8.43 -11.07
C GLN A 142 20.95 7.92 -9.75
N MET A 143 21.94 7.02 -9.81
CA MET A 143 22.59 6.41 -8.63
C MET A 143 23.00 7.43 -7.56
N ALA A 144 23.72 8.49 -7.96
CA ALA A 144 24.21 9.49 -7.00
C ALA A 144 23.08 10.22 -6.27
N GLU A 145 22.01 10.56 -7.00
CA GLU A 145 20.84 11.24 -6.44
C GLU A 145 20.07 10.32 -5.48
N VAL A 146 19.83 9.07 -5.88
CA VAL A 146 19.16 8.09 -5.02
C VAL A 146 19.96 7.82 -3.74
N LEU A 147 21.29 7.71 -3.83
CA LEU A 147 22.15 7.56 -2.66
C LEU A 147 22.10 8.77 -1.72
N LYS A 148 21.95 9.97 -2.27
CA LYS A 148 21.74 11.19 -1.47
C LYS A 148 20.40 11.16 -0.74
N GLN A 149 19.33 10.78 -1.42
CA GLN A 149 18.00 10.63 -0.82
C GLN A 149 17.99 9.55 0.28
N ILE A 150 18.64 8.41 0.04
CA ILE A 150 18.85 7.37 1.06
C ILE A 150 19.58 7.93 2.27
N ALA A 151 20.67 8.68 2.07
CA ALA A 151 21.45 9.25 3.16
C ALA A 151 20.64 10.27 3.98
N GLU A 152 19.88 11.15 3.32
CA GLU A 152 19.01 12.13 3.98
C GLU A 152 17.91 11.43 4.80
N PHE A 153 17.24 10.43 4.24
CA PHE A 153 16.22 9.66 4.95
C PHE A 153 16.82 8.85 6.11
N ALA A 154 17.97 8.20 5.89
CA ALA A 154 18.66 7.41 6.91
C ALA A 154 19.08 8.26 8.12
N LYS A 155 19.54 9.50 7.89
CA LYS A 155 19.87 10.45 8.96
C LYS A 155 18.66 10.73 9.84
N ARG A 156 17.51 10.97 9.22
CA ARG A 156 16.23 11.20 9.91
C ARG A 156 15.77 9.98 10.72
N LEU A 157 15.96 8.77 10.18
CA LEU A 157 15.69 7.54 10.94
C LEU A 157 16.57 7.42 12.19
N VAL A 158 17.85 7.77 12.07
CA VAL A 158 18.82 7.69 13.19
C VAL A 158 18.58 8.78 14.24
N SER A 159 18.15 9.98 13.85
CA SER A 159 17.80 11.06 14.77
C SER A 159 16.45 10.86 15.47
N GLY A 160 15.63 9.91 15.00
CA GLY A 160 14.30 9.66 15.53
C GLY A 160 13.26 10.69 15.06
N ASP A 161 13.53 11.37 13.95
CA ASP A 161 12.59 12.33 13.35
C ASP A 161 11.26 11.66 13.05
N ALA A 162 10.19 12.45 13.05
CA ALA A 162 8.88 11.99 12.60
C ALA A 162 8.98 11.64 11.10
N ILE A 163 8.74 10.36 10.78
CA ILE A 163 8.61 9.87 9.41
C ILE A 163 7.12 9.89 9.07
N ARG A 164 6.77 10.60 8.01
CA ARG A 164 5.39 10.69 7.52
C ARG A 164 5.06 9.48 6.64
N ASP A 165 3.87 9.48 6.04
CA ASP A 165 3.50 8.39 5.15
C ASP A 165 4.34 8.37 3.86
N GLY A 166 4.32 7.21 3.19
CA GLY A 166 5.17 6.97 2.02
C GLY A 166 4.91 7.90 0.84
N LYS A 167 3.77 8.59 0.78
CA LYS A 167 3.50 9.58 -0.26
C LYS A 167 4.30 10.85 -0.05
N GLU A 168 4.30 11.36 1.19
CA GLU A 168 5.06 12.56 1.53
C GLU A 168 6.57 12.29 1.61
N GLU A 169 6.94 11.08 2.01
CA GLU A 169 8.35 10.68 2.19
C GLU A 169 8.95 9.94 0.99
N HIS A 170 8.18 9.77 -0.10
CA HIS A 170 8.60 9.09 -1.32
C HIS A 170 9.15 7.67 -1.10
N TYR A 171 8.45 6.87 -0.29
CA TYR A 171 8.72 5.44 -0.12
C TYR A 171 7.49 4.58 -0.47
N HIS A 172 7.73 3.32 -0.84
CA HIS A 172 6.67 2.38 -1.21
C HIS A 172 5.98 1.77 0.01
N GLY A 173 4.67 1.53 -0.11
CA GLY A 173 3.90 0.82 0.92
C GLY A 173 3.80 1.57 2.24
N SER A 174 3.73 0.82 3.34
CA SER A 174 3.54 1.36 4.69
C SER A 174 4.86 1.58 5.44
N GLY A 175 5.96 0.96 5.02
CA GLY A 175 7.17 0.89 5.84
C GLY A 175 7.06 -0.21 6.92
N PRO A 176 7.98 -0.26 7.90
CA PRO A 176 8.02 -1.29 8.92
C PRO A 176 6.86 -1.18 9.93
N ALA A 177 6.49 -2.30 10.54
CA ALA A 177 5.51 -2.31 11.61
C ALA A 177 5.95 -1.42 12.79
N VAL A 178 5.01 -0.65 13.33
CA VAL A 178 5.26 0.20 14.50
C VAL A 178 5.35 -0.67 15.74
N VAL A 179 6.43 -0.52 16.50
CA VAL A 179 6.57 -1.18 17.81
C VAL A 179 5.80 -0.34 18.84
N ILE A 180 4.73 -0.92 19.37
CA ILE A 180 3.89 -0.28 20.38
C ILE A 180 4.32 -0.73 21.77
N ASP A 181 4.57 0.23 22.66
CA ASP A 181 4.75 -0.04 24.09
C ASP A 181 3.38 -0.17 24.78
N TYR A 182 2.98 -1.42 25.03
CA TYR A 182 1.72 -1.75 25.68
C TYR A 182 1.74 -1.50 27.20
N SER A 183 2.86 -1.08 27.79
CA SER A 183 2.91 -0.69 29.21
C SER A 183 2.19 0.64 29.49
N THR A 184 2.10 1.52 28.49
CA THR A 184 1.35 2.78 28.56
C THR A 184 -0.04 2.57 27.95
N PRO A 185 -1.17 3.01 28.54
CA PRO A 185 -2.50 2.84 27.94
C PRO A 185 -2.68 3.55 26.59
N ALA A 186 -3.44 2.95 25.66
CA ALA A 186 -3.62 3.48 24.31
C ALA A 186 -4.21 4.90 24.26
N ALA A 187 -5.12 5.24 25.18
CA ALA A 187 -5.69 6.57 25.28
C ALA A 187 -4.62 7.63 25.64
N VAL A 188 -3.66 7.28 26.51
CA VAL A 188 -2.58 8.20 26.92
C VAL A 188 -1.65 8.45 25.74
N ARG A 189 -1.18 7.37 25.09
CA ARG A 189 -0.31 7.48 23.90
C ARG A 189 -0.98 8.28 22.78
N GLY A 190 -2.27 8.03 22.53
CA GLY A 190 -3.06 8.76 21.55
C GLY A 190 -3.15 10.26 21.82
N ILE A 191 -3.40 10.65 23.07
CA ILE A 191 -3.43 12.07 23.46
C ILE A 191 -2.04 12.70 23.39
N ASP A 192 -0.99 12.01 23.84
CA ASP A 192 0.38 12.51 23.76
C ASP A 192 0.81 12.74 22.31
N MET A 193 0.51 11.81 21.40
CA MET A 193 0.73 11.99 19.96
C MET A 193 -0.02 13.20 19.41
N LEU A 194 -1.30 13.38 19.78
CA LEU A 194 -2.09 14.53 19.35
C LEU A 194 -1.50 15.85 19.85
N LEU A 195 -1.10 15.92 21.12
CA LEU A 195 -0.50 17.12 21.71
C LEU A 195 0.85 17.43 21.08
N ALA A 196 1.68 16.42 20.81
CA ALA A 196 2.93 16.58 20.10
C ALA A 196 2.70 17.14 18.68
N LYS A 197 1.74 16.56 17.93
CA LYS A 197 1.35 17.02 16.60
C LYS A 197 0.90 18.47 16.60
N VAL A 198 0.00 18.86 17.51
CA VAL A 198 -0.50 20.24 17.63
C VAL A 198 0.61 21.22 17.99
N ALA A 199 1.58 20.79 18.79
CA ALA A 199 2.73 21.61 19.17
C ALA A 199 3.88 21.62 18.14
N GLY A 200 3.73 20.92 16.99
CA GLY A 200 4.79 20.79 15.99
C GLY A 200 6.02 20.02 16.49
N LYS A 201 5.88 19.21 17.54
CA LYS A 201 6.94 18.35 18.07
C LYS A 201 7.00 17.03 17.30
N PRO A 202 8.16 16.35 17.25
CA PRO A 202 8.25 15.01 16.68
C PRO A 202 7.27 14.04 17.35
N TYR A 203 6.57 13.24 16.54
CA TYR A 203 5.70 12.16 17.00
C TYR A 203 5.75 11.02 15.97
N HIS A 204 5.42 9.81 16.41
CA HIS A 204 5.34 8.62 15.56
C HIS A 204 3.91 8.07 15.63
N THR A 205 3.26 7.90 14.48
CA THR A 205 1.90 7.32 14.44
C THR A 205 1.94 5.83 14.72
N GLU A 206 1.04 5.34 15.59
CA GLU A 206 0.82 3.88 15.76
C GLU A 206 -0.05 3.29 14.64
N VAL A 207 -0.75 4.15 13.91
CA VAL A 207 -1.57 3.77 12.75
C VAL A 207 -0.82 4.17 11.50
N ILE A 208 -0.25 3.18 10.82
CA ILE A 208 0.39 3.43 9.54
C ILE A 208 -0.71 3.57 8.50
N MET A 209 -0.81 4.75 7.89
CA MET A 209 -1.73 4.95 6.78
C MET A 209 -1.17 4.21 5.56
N PRO A 210 -1.93 3.28 4.95
CA PRO A 210 -1.52 2.66 3.72
C PRO A 210 -1.31 3.75 2.66
N ASN A 211 -0.25 3.62 1.86
CA ASN A 211 -0.11 4.44 0.67
C ASN A 211 -1.14 3.93 -0.36
N HIS A 212 -2.38 4.41 -0.26
CA HIS A 212 -3.44 4.03 -1.17
C HIS A 212 -3.11 4.52 -2.58
N GLU A 213 -3.36 3.67 -3.58
CA GLU A 213 -3.29 4.06 -4.98
C GLU A 213 -4.18 5.30 -5.19
N GLN A 214 -3.63 6.37 -5.77
CA GLN A 214 -4.44 7.51 -6.15
C GLN A 214 -5.27 7.13 -7.37
N ILE A 215 -6.53 6.80 -7.14
CA ILE A 215 -7.49 6.62 -8.22
C ILE A 215 -7.78 8.01 -8.81
N PRO A 216 -7.51 8.24 -10.11
CA PRO A 216 -7.81 9.52 -10.73
C PRO A 216 -9.31 9.81 -10.63
N VAL A 217 -9.65 11.05 -10.30
CA VAL A 217 -11.06 11.47 -10.26
C VAL A 217 -11.63 11.35 -11.68
N PRO A 218 -12.70 10.57 -11.90
CA PRO A 218 -13.27 10.42 -13.23
C PRO A 218 -13.88 11.74 -13.70
N THR A 219 -13.61 12.09 -14.96
CA THR A 219 -14.21 13.25 -15.63
C THR A 219 -15.28 12.80 -16.62
N LEU A 220 -16.45 13.43 -16.57
CA LEU A 220 -17.50 13.21 -17.57
C LEU A 220 -17.07 13.78 -18.93
N ASN A 221 -17.29 13.02 -19.99
CA ASN A 221 -16.98 13.44 -21.36
C ASN A 221 -18.13 14.17 -22.06
N LYS A 222 -19.30 14.27 -21.42
CA LYS A 222 -20.49 14.95 -21.94
C LYS A 222 -21.32 15.56 -20.81
N PRO A 223 -22.23 16.51 -21.11
CA PRO A 223 -23.10 17.11 -20.11
C PRO A 223 -23.96 16.08 -19.39
N LEU A 224 -24.26 16.32 -18.11
CA LEU A 224 -25.02 15.38 -17.28
C LEU A 224 -26.40 15.04 -17.87
N SER A 225 -27.05 16.00 -18.52
CA SER A 225 -28.31 15.86 -19.25
C SER A 225 -28.28 14.85 -20.41
N GLU A 226 -27.10 14.40 -20.82
CA GLU A 226 -26.90 13.37 -21.85
C GLU A 226 -26.34 12.06 -21.26
N CYS A 227 -26.02 12.04 -19.96
CA CYS A 227 -25.45 10.88 -19.28
C CYS A 227 -26.53 9.87 -18.87
N ARG A 228 -26.22 8.59 -19.10
CA ARG A 228 -26.90 7.45 -18.49
C ARG A 228 -26.20 7.14 -17.16
N ILE A 229 -26.94 7.25 -16.06
CA ILE A 229 -26.43 7.06 -14.71
C ILE A 229 -26.87 5.70 -14.16
N ALA A 230 -25.94 4.91 -13.63
CA ALA A 230 -26.26 3.66 -12.92
C ALA A 230 -26.07 3.79 -11.41
N VAL A 231 -26.66 2.84 -10.67
CA VAL A 231 -26.48 2.72 -9.22
C VAL A 231 -25.86 1.36 -8.89
N VAL A 232 -24.81 1.40 -8.09
CA VAL A 232 -24.18 0.24 -7.48
C VAL A 232 -24.28 0.42 -5.97
N THR A 233 -24.59 -0.63 -5.23
CA THR A 233 -24.64 -0.56 -3.76
C THR A 233 -23.89 -1.71 -3.12
N ASP A 234 -23.12 -1.41 -2.08
CA ASP A 234 -22.53 -2.41 -1.19
C ASP A 234 -23.34 -2.64 0.10
N GLY A 235 -24.49 -1.97 0.23
CA GLY A 235 -25.37 -2.07 1.38
C GLY A 235 -26.29 -3.29 1.40
N GLY A 236 -26.14 -4.21 0.43
CA GLY A 236 -26.82 -5.50 0.42
C GLY A 236 -28.33 -5.42 0.20
N LEU A 237 -28.82 -4.47 -0.61
CA LEU A 237 -30.23 -4.44 -0.99
C LEU A 237 -30.58 -5.63 -1.88
N VAL A 238 -31.64 -6.36 -1.55
CA VAL A 238 -32.10 -7.54 -2.31
C VAL A 238 -33.62 -7.55 -2.44
N PRO A 239 -34.20 -8.23 -3.45
CA PRO A 239 -35.63 -8.48 -3.51
C PRO A 239 -36.12 -9.22 -2.27
N LYS A 240 -37.39 -8.98 -1.91
CA LYS A 240 -38.03 -9.62 -0.76
C LYS A 240 -37.88 -11.15 -0.81
N GLY A 241 -37.44 -11.74 0.31
CA GLY A 241 -37.18 -13.18 0.43
C GLY A 241 -35.79 -13.62 -0.02
N ASN A 242 -34.93 -12.69 -0.47
CA ASN A 242 -33.55 -12.93 -0.91
C ASN A 242 -33.41 -14.14 -1.85
N PRO A 243 -34.09 -14.13 -3.01
CA PRO A 243 -34.19 -15.30 -3.88
C PRO A 243 -32.82 -15.79 -4.40
N ASP A 244 -31.83 -14.89 -4.50
CA ASP A 244 -30.49 -15.19 -5.03
C ASP A 244 -29.49 -15.63 -3.95
N GLY A 245 -29.94 -15.76 -2.70
CA GLY A 245 -29.13 -16.22 -1.58
C GLY A 245 -27.94 -15.31 -1.29
N GLN A 246 -28.10 -13.98 -1.41
CA GLN A 246 -27.05 -13.03 -1.04
C GLN A 246 -26.70 -13.23 0.42
N VAL A 247 -25.43 -13.52 0.71
CA VAL A 247 -24.95 -13.68 2.08
C VAL A 247 -24.81 -12.31 2.75
N PRO A 248 -25.14 -12.18 4.05
CA PRO A 248 -25.15 -10.89 4.75
C PRO A 248 -23.76 -10.39 5.14
N THR A 249 -22.72 -11.20 4.92
CA THR A 249 -21.30 -10.91 5.17
C THR A 249 -20.44 -11.70 4.19
N ASN A 250 -19.24 -11.21 3.87
CA ASN A 250 -18.25 -11.92 3.06
C ASN A 250 -18.85 -12.41 1.72
N SER A 251 -19.39 -11.44 0.98
CA SER A 251 -20.11 -11.64 -0.28
C SER A 251 -19.35 -12.54 -1.23
N LYS A 252 -20.08 -13.45 -1.88
CA LYS A 252 -19.50 -14.41 -2.82
C LYS A 252 -19.59 -13.96 -4.28
N ALA A 253 -20.57 -13.11 -4.58
CA ALA A 253 -20.81 -12.47 -5.87
C ALA A 253 -21.49 -11.11 -5.64
N PHE A 254 -21.53 -10.28 -6.67
CA PHE A 254 -22.53 -9.22 -6.79
C PHE A 254 -23.78 -9.76 -7.49
N LYS A 255 -24.90 -9.05 -7.36
CA LYS A 255 -26.20 -9.39 -7.94
C LYS A 255 -26.73 -8.25 -8.78
N GLU A 256 -27.54 -8.59 -9.78
CA GLU A 256 -28.17 -7.67 -10.70
C GLU A 256 -29.68 -7.68 -10.48
N TYR A 257 -30.26 -6.50 -10.29
CA TYR A 257 -31.70 -6.36 -10.08
C TYR A 257 -32.29 -5.34 -11.04
N SER A 258 -33.35 -5.74 -11.75
CA SER A 258 -34.08 -4.84 -12.64
C SER A 258 -34.96 -3.89 -11.85
N VAL A 259 -34.86 -2.60 -12.19
CA VAL A 259 -35.71 -1.49 -11.72
C VAL A 259 -36.40 -0.80 -12.91
N ALA A 260 -36.52 -1.52 -14.03
CA ALA A 260 -37.18 -1.04 -15.23
C ALA A 260 -38.62 -0.63 -14.95
N GLY A 261 -39.01 0.56 -15.40
CA GLY A 261 -40.36 1.10 -15.19
C GLY A 261 -40.70 1.47 -13.74
N MET A 262 -39.76 1.33 -12.79
CA MET A 262 -39.97 1.74 -11.41
C MET A 262 -39.63 3.22 -11.23
N ASP A 263 -40.63 3.99 -10.80
CA ASP A 263 -40.44 5.38 -10.37
C ASP A 263 -39.84 5.50 -8.97
N SER A 264 -40.01 4.48 -8.12
CA SER A 264 -39.48 4.40 -6.75
C SER A 264 -39.51 2.95 -6.24
N LEU A 265 -38.55 2.59 -5.39
CA LEU A 265 -38.52 1.29 -4.72
C LEU A 265 -39.53 1.24 -3.57
N GLN A 266 -40.30 0.16 -3.47
CA GLN A 266 -41.32 -0.01 -2.45
C GLN A 266 -40.83 -0.93 -1.32
N ALA A 267 -40.98 -0.50 -0.06
CA ALA A 267 -40.52 -1.26 1.11
C ALA A 267 -41.01 -2.73 1.16
N LYS A 268 -42.18 -3.03 0.61
CA LYS A 268 -42.73 -4.39 0.57
C LYS A 268 -41.97 -5.35 -0.36
N ASP A 269 -41.28 -4.82 -1.37
CA ASP A 269 -40.68 -5.59 -2.47
C ASP A 269 -39.17 -5.80 -2.27
N TRP A 270 -38.57 -5.15 -1.26
CA TRP A 270 -37.13 -5.15 -1.01
C TRP A 270 -36.82 -5.42 0.46
N GLU A 271 -35.64 -5.97 0.71
CA GLU A 271 -35.05 -6.12 2.03
C GLU A 271 -33.52 -6.01 1.99
N VAL A 272 -32.87 -6.17 3.14
CA VAL A 272 -31.42 -5.99 3.28
C VAL A 272 -30.78 -7.29 3.76
N SER A 273 -29.82 -7.80 2.99
CA SER A 273 -28.89 -8.86 3.40
C SER A 273 -27.52 -8.25 3.67
N HIS A 274 -27.39 -7.61 4.84
CA HIS A 274 -26.18 -6.94 5.28
C HIS A 274 -26.14 -6.83 6.82
N GLN A 275 -25.04 -7.23 7.46
CA GLN A 275 -24.89 -7.20 8.93
C GLN A 275 -24.07 -6.00 9.46
N GLY A 276 -23.55 -5.15 8.58
CA GLY A 276 -22.65 -4.05 8.96
C GLY A 276 -23.31 -2.75 9.46
N TYR A 277 -24.64 -2.63 9.46
CA TYR A 277 -25.33 -1.40 9.89
C TYR A 277 -26.78 -1.65 10.35
N ASN A 278 -27.38 -0.64 10.99
CA ASN A 278 -28.80 -0.65 11.34
C ASN A 278 -29.67 -0.40 10.09
N ASN A 279 -30.28 -1.46 9.58
CA ASN A 279 -31.06 -1.43 8.34
C ASN A 279 -32.52 -0.94 8.49
N ALA A 280 -32.99 -0.62 9.70
CA ALA A 280 -34.39 -0.24 9.93
C ALA A 280 -34.88 0.90 9.03
N PHE A 281 -34.02 1.88 8.76
CA PHE A 281 -34.35 3.03 7.90
C PHE A 281 -34.44 2.65 6.42
N VAL A 282 -33.60 1.71 5.96
CA VAL A 282 -33.64 1.21 4.58
C VAL A 282 -34.83 0.27 4.39
N LEU A 283 -35.17 -0.54 5.40
CA LEU A 283 -36.36 -1.38 5.36
C LEU A 283 -37.65 -0.55 5.34
N ALA A 284 -37.66 0.62 5.98
CA ALA A 284 -38.79 1.55 5.91
C ALA A 284 -38.88 2.28 4.55
N ASP A 285 -37.74 2.61 3.95
CA ASP A 285 -37.64 3.25 2.65
C ASP A 285 -36.33 2.84 1.92
N PRO A 286 -36.41 1.88 0.97
CA PRO A 286 -35.23 1.39 0.26
C PRO A 286 -34.50 2.46 -0.55
N ASN A 287 -35.19 3.55 -0.90
CA ASN A 287 -34.60 4.63 -1.68
C ASN A 287 -33.55 5.43 -0.90
N ARG A 288 -33.51 5.28 0.42
CA ARG A 288 -32.42 5.85 1.25
C ARG A 288 -31.07 5.22 0.97
N LEU A 289 -31.05 3.96 0.51
CA LEU A 289 -29.84 3.26 0.11
C LEU A 289 -29.65 3.30 -1.41
N VAL A 290 -30.71 3.08 -2.18
CA VAL A 290 -30.67 3.04 -3.66
C VAL A 290 -31.65 4.08 -4.20
N PRO A 291 -31.20 5.34 -4.47
CA PRO A 291 -32.07 6.50 -4.64
C PRO A 291 -32.71 6.58 -6.04
N ILE A 292 -33.43 5.53 -6.45
CA ILE A 292 -34.13 5.48 -7.74
C ILE A 292 -35.15 6.62 -7.85
N ASP A 293 -35.89 6.92 -6.79
CA ASP A 293 -36.88 7.99 -6.77
C ASP A 293 -36.28 9.37 -7.10
N ALA A 294 -35.11 9.69 -6.54
CA ALA A 294 -34.42 10.95 -6.76
C ALA A 294 -33.83 11.00 -8.18
N LEU A 295 -33.19 9.91 -8.63
CA LEU A 295 -32.60 9.83 -9.96
C LEU A 295 -33.65 9.90 -11.07
N ARG A 296 -34.78 9.21 -10.91
CA ARG A 296 -35.88 9.29 -11.88
C ARG A 296 -36.50 10.70 -11.91
N ARG A 297 -36.60 11.41 -10.78
CA ARG A 297 -37.00 12.83 -10.75
C ARG A 297 -36.02 13.73 -11.50
N LEU A 298 -34.72 13.53 -11.30
CA LEU A 298 -33.68 14.29 -12.01
C LEU A 298 -33.71 14.02 -13.53
N ALA A 299 -33.95 12.78 -13.95
CA ALA A 299 -34.10 12.44 -15.35
C ALA A 299 -35.34 13.09 -15.98
N LYS A 300 -36.49 13.04 -15.29
CA LYS A 300 -37.72 13.72 -15.72
C LYS A 300 -37.56 15.24 -15.82
N ALA A 301 -36.71 15.84 -14.97
CA ALA A 301 -36.38 17.25 -15.01
C ALA A 301 -35.30 17.62 -16.06
N GLY A 302 -34.74 16.64 -16.79
CA GLY A 302 -33.68 16.85 -17.79
C GLY A 302 -32.32 17.19 -17.19
N VAL A 303 -32.13 17.05 -15.87
CA VAL A 303 -30.84 17.29 -15.19
C VAL A 303 -29.85 16.19 -15.53
N ILE A 304 -30.34 14.95 -15.64
CA ILE A 304 -29.59 13.79 -16.13
C ILE A 304 -30.28 13.23 -17.38
N GLY A 305 -29.54 12.54 -18.26
CA GLY A 305 -30.11 11.99 -19.48
C GLY A 305 -31.03 10.80 -19.22
N SER A 306 -30.55 9.79 -18.50
CA SER A 306 -31.38 8.66 -18.08
C SER A 306 -30.79 7.93 -16.87
N VAL A 307 -31.59 7.04 -16.28
CA VAL A 307 -31.16 6.13 -15.21
C VAL A 307 -31.15 4.72 -15.78
N ASN A 308 -30.08 3.97 -15.49
CA ASN A 308 -29.98 2.58 -15.87
C ASN A 308 -31.09 1.74 -15.23
N ASP A 309 -31.61 0.77 -15.96
CA ASP A 309 -32.69 -0.10 -15.49
C ASP A 309 -32.20 -1.29 -14.67
N THR A 310 -30.88 -1.42 -14.49
CA THR A 310 -30.26 -2.44 -13.63
C THR A 310 -29.50 -1.75 -12.51
N ILE A 311 -29.73 -2.21 -11.28
CA ILE A 311 -28.89 -1.91 -10.11
C ILE A 311 -28.01 -3.12 -9.79
N PHE A 312 -26.80 -2.84 -9.31
CA PHE A 312 -25.89 -3.87 -8.85
C PHE A 312 -25.79 -3.83 -7.33
N SER A 313 -25.90 -4.97 -6.67
CA SER A 313 -25.90 -5.08 -5.22
C SER A 313 -24.88 -6.11 -4.73
N THR A 314 -24.14 -5.75 -3.70
CA THR A 314 -23.26 -6.64 -2.94
C THR A 314 -23.36 -6.30 -1.45
N ALA A 315 -22.79 -7.13 -0.57
CA ALA A 315 -22.57 -6.77 0.82
C ALA A 315 -21.07 -6.57 1.09
N GLY A 316 -20.67 -5.32 1.37
CA GLY A 316 -19.27 -4.94 1.58
C GLY A 316 -18.68 -5.49 2.87
N VAL A 317 -19.51 -5.70 3.90
CA VAL A 317 -19.07 -6.15 5.22
C VAL A 317 -18.29 -7.47 5.20
N MET A 318 -17.06 -7.43 5.75
CA MET A 318 -16.14 -8.56 5.86
C MET A 318 -15.79 -9.25 4.52
N THR A 319 -15.93 -8.52 3.40
CA THR A 319 -15.49 -9.02 2.08
C THR A 319 -14.02 -8.65 1.85
N PRO A 320 -13.14 -9.60 1.52
CA PRO A 320 -11.72 -9.32 1.27
C PRO A 320 -11.51 -8.33 0.11
N MET A 321 -10.51 -7.45 0.23
CA MET A 321 -10.22 -6.40 -0.75
C MET A 321 -10.08 -6.92 -2.19
N GLU A 322 -9.32 -8.00 -2.41
CA GLU A 322 -9.15 -8.63 -3.73
C GLU A 322 -10.49 -9.06 -4.34
N LYS A 323 -11.42 -9.51 -3.50
CA LYS A 323 -12.75 -9.92 -3.94
C LYS A 323 -13.62 -8.72 -4.29
N CYS A 324 -13.55 -7.64 -3.51
CA CYS A 324 -14.19 -6.37 -3.84
C CYS A 324 -13.68 -5.81 -5.17
N LYS A 325 -12.37 -5.88 -5.43
CA LYS A 325 -11.77 -5.48 -6.71
C LYS A 325 -12.35 -6.28 -7.88
N SER A 326 -12.39 -7.60 -7.76
CA SER A 326 -13.00 -8.47 -8.78
C SER A 326 -14.49 -8.15 -9.03
N PHE A 327 -15.25 -7.80 -8.01
CA PHE A 327 -16.64 -7.34 -8.19
C PHE A 327 -16.71 -6.01 -8.92
N GLY A 328 -15.90 -5.02 -8.52
CA GLY A 328 -15.85 -3.72 -9.17
C GLY A 328 -15.48 -3.81 -10.65
N GLU A 329 -14.48 -4.64 -11.00
CA GLU A 329 -14.08 -4.90 -12.39
C GLU A 329 -15.22 -5.53 -13.21
N GLY A 330 -15.89 -6.55 -12.67
CA GLY A 330 -17.01 -7.21 -13.34
C GLY A 330 -18.22 -6.29 -13.55
N ILE A 331 -18.59 -5.52 -12.52
CA ILE A 331 -19.67 -4.53 -12.61
C ILE A 331 -19.33 -3.45 -13.64
N ALA A 332 -18.09 -2.94 -13.62
CA ALA A 332 -17.65 -1.91 -14.56
C ALA A 332 -17.67 -2.40 -16.02
N GLU A 333 -17.31 -3.67 -16.28
CA GLU A 333 -17.42 -4.26 -17.62
C GLU A 333 -18.86 -4.33 -18.12
N LEU A 334 -19.80 -4.72 -17.25
CA LEU A 334 -21.22 -4.80 -17.60
C LEU A 334 -21.80 -3.41 -17.87
N LEU A 335 -21.53 -2.43 -17.00
CA LEU A 335 -22.00 -1.05 -17.16
C LEU A 335 -21.45 -0.39 -18.42
N LYS A 336 -20.19 -0.66 -18.80
CA LYS A 336 -19.62 -0.20 -20.07
C LYS A 336 -20.37 -0.77 -21.27
N LYS A 337 -20.76 -2.05 -21.23
CA LYS A 337 -21.56 -2.70 -22.30
C LYS A 337 -22.95 -2.10 -22.42
N GLU A 338 -23.52 -1.63 -21.32
CA GLU A 338 -24.83 -0.94 -21.27
C GLU A 338 -24.77 0.53 -21.69
N GLY A 339 -23.58 1.06 -22.00
CA GLY A 339 -23.40 2.47 -22.37
C GLY A 339 -23.65 3.43 -21.21
N VAL A 340 -23.36 3.00 -19.98
CA VAL A 340 -23.44 3.83 -18.78
C VAL A 340 -22.24 4.77 -18.73
N ASP A 341 -22.50 6.05 -18.47
CA ASP A 341 -21.48 7.10 -18.48
C ASP A 341 -20.93 7.41 -17.10
N ALA A 342 -21.75 7.23 -16.07
CA ALA A 342 -21.35 7.42 -14.67
C ALA A 342 -22.14 6.52 -13.73
N VAL A 343 -21.53 6.26 -12.58
CA VAL A 343 -22.05 5.36 -11.55
C VAL A 343 -22.10 6.11 -10.24
N ILE A 344 -23.21 5.97 -9.53
CA ILE A 344 -23.30 6.35 -8.12
C ILE A 344 -23.15 5.06 -7.33
N GLU A 345 -22.06 4.97 -6.56
CA GLU A 345 -21.87 3.93 -5.57
C GLU A 345 -22.46 4.39 -4.23
N THR A 346 -23.37 3.61 -3.67
CA THR A 346 -23.95 3.89 -2.35
C THR A 346 -23.48 2.86 -1.32
N SER A 347 -23.26 3.33 -0.10
CA SER A 347 -22.79 2.53 1.02
C SER A 347 -23.53 2.83 2.33
N THR A 348 -23.21 2.08 3.37
CA THR A 348 -23.95 1.96 4.64
C THR A 348 -23.58 2.99 5.69
#